data_AF-A0A821BX36-F1
#
_entry.id   AF-A0A821BX36-F1
#
_cell.length_a   1.000
_cell.length_b   1.000
_cell.length_c   1.000
_cell.angle_alpha   90.00
_cell.angle_beta   90.00
_cell.angle_gamma   90.00
#
_symmetry.space_group_name_H-M   'P 1'
#
loop_
_entity.id
_entity.type
_entity.pdbx_description
1 polymer ?
#
loop_
_entity_poly.entity_id
_entity_poly.type
_entity_poly.pdbx_seq_one_letter_code
_entity_poly.pdbx_strand_id
1 'polypeptide(L)'
;LRYTQNKFYNLRDFLSKKMATENESNLCSICNKSSAKSFCIGCKKYFCRKDFKEHERQLSIEFDNEIVRSHDELLEEIQKLEKSNYLSLNLFDQIEQWKNATINKVKKAAEKVQHELTELIEKQRITIIKQLEPIAKEIRSLREEENIVENDIDRLRQKINEIQQKLKQFTQKDTNKIITVNNDEIDWNRLIYIRQQEQNCEYITLKYRKEILQRICRMLFVIQGCGRKE
;
A
#
# COMPACT_ATOMS: atom_id res chain seq x y z
N LEU A 1 0.37 54.00 49.67
CA LEU A 1 0.09 55.44 49.88
C LEU A 1 -0.21 56.08 48.53
N ARG A 2 -1.44 56.61 48.39
CA ARG A 2 -1.92 57.65 47.45
C ARG A 2 -2.06 57.26 45.96
N TYR A 3 -3.31 57.08 45.49
CA TYR A 3 -4.24 58.10 44.91
C TYR A 3 -3.76 58.56 43.52
N THR A 4 -4.47 58.34 42.41
CA THR A 4 -5.67 59.02 41.88
C THR A 4 -5.94 58.41 40.48
N GLN A 5 -7.09 58.45 39.80
CA GLN A 5 -8.45 58.90 40.01
C GLN A 5 -9.27 58.28 38.86
N ASN A 6 -10.48 57.84 39.19
CA ASN A 6 -11.54 57.51 38.25
C ASN A 6 -11.86 58.71 37.34
N LYS A 7 -11.94 58.48 36.02
CA LYS A 7 -12.76 59.29 35.13
C LYS A 7 -13.90 58.43 34.58
N PHE A 8 -15.02 58.48 35.31
CA PHE A 8 -16.34 58.19 34.76
C PHE A 8 -16.60 59.20 33.64
N TYR A 9 -16.48 58.77 32.39
CA TYR A 9 -17.04 59.51 31.27
C TYR A 9 -18.52 59.18 31.15
N ASN A 10 -19.34 60.23 31.21
CA ASN A 10 -20.79 60.23 31.15
C ASN A 10 -21.33 59.36 29.99
N LEU A 11 -22.06 58.30 30.33
CA LEU A 11 -22.80 57.45 29.38
C LEU A 11 -23.87 58.21 28.58
N ARG A 12 -24.22 59.44 28.97
CA ARG A 12 -25.20 60.29 28.30
C ARG A 12 -24.66 60.95 27.02
N ASP A 13 -23.38 61.31 27.00
CA ASP A 13 -22.78 62.00 25.84
C ASP A 13 -22.42 61.03 24.69
N PHE A 14 -22.25 59.74 25.00
CA PHE A 14 -22.08 58.70 23.98
C PHE A 14 -23.42 58.29 23.32
N LEU A 15 -24.54 58.48 24.04
CA LEU A 15 -25.89 58.18 23.55
C LEU A 15 -26.50 59.31 22.71
N SER A 16 -26.07 60.56 22.90
CA SER A 16 -26.51 61.68 22.05
C SER A 16 -25.68 61.84 20.76
N LYS A 17 -24.47 61.28 20.69
CA LYS A 17 -23.59 61.35 19.51
C LYS A 17 -23.74 60.19 18.52
N LYS A 18 -24.58 59.19 18.84
CA LYS A 18 -24.97 58.09 17.94
C LYS A 18 -26.31 58.31 17.21
N MET A 19 -27.02 59.40 17.48
CA MET A 19 -28.30 59.73 16.83
C MET A 19 -28.19 60.83 15.77
N ALA A 20 -27.00 61.05 15.22
CA ALA A 20 -26.80 62.04 14.16
C ALA A 20 -25.73 61.63 13.14
N THR A 21 -25.70 60.35 12.72
CA THR A 21 -25.15 59.87 11.44
C THR A 21 -25.47 58.37 11.27
N GLU A 22 -26.75 57.99 11.27
CA GLU A 22 -27.20 56.65 10.83
C GLU A 22 -28.53 56.84 10.08
N ASN A 23 -28.46 57.48 8.90
CA ASN A 23 -29.58 57.54 7.97
C ASN A 23 -29.23 56.93 6.60
N GLU A 24 -28.16 56.12 6.53
CA GLU A 24 -27.77 55.38 5.33
C GLU A 24 -28.15 53.88 5.36
N SER A 25 -28.63 53.33 6.48
CA SER A 25 -28.53 51.87 6.72
C SER A 25 -29.83 51.07 6.65
N ASN A 26 -30.80 51.45 5.82
CA ASN A 26 -31.98 50.61 5.50
C ASN A 26 -32.32 50.61 3.99
N LEU A 27 -31.34 50.92 3.14
CA LEU A 27 -31.50 50.80 1.69
C LEU A 27 -31.22 49.37 1.26
N CYS A 28 -32.02 48.88 0.31
CA CYS A 28 -31.78 47.57 -0.26
C CYS A 28 -30.49 47.57 -1.07
N SER A 29 -29.61 46.61 -0.82
CA SER A 29 -28.30 46.50 -1.48
C SER A 29 -28.36 46.21 -2.99
N ILE A 30 -29.55 45.92 -3.53
CA ILE A 30 -29.78 45.67 -4.97
C ILE A 30 -30.53 46.85 -5.59
N CYS A 31 -31.71 47.21 -5.09
CA CYS A 31 -32.55 48.24 -5.72
C CYS A 31 -32.45 49.65 -5.09
N ASN A 32 -31.66 49.81 -4.01
CA ASN A 32 -31.44 51.05 -3.27
C ASN A 32 -32.72 51.75 -2.73
N LYS A 33 -33.83 51.02 -2.63
CA LYS A 33 -35.09 51.54 -2.06
C LYS A 33 -35.06 51.46 -0.53
N SER A 34 -35.65 52.46 0.12
CA SER A 34 -35.74 52.62 1.59
C SER A 34 -36.75 51.69 2.28
N SER A 35 -36.84 50.45 1.80
CA SER A 35 -37.75 49.40 2.29
C SER A 35 -37.03 48.13 2.71
N ALA A 36 -35.71 48.19 2.96
CA ALA A 36 -34.96 47.02 3.40
C ALA A 36 -35.33 46.66 4.84
N LYS A 37 -35.91 45.48 5.02
CA LYS A 37 -36.38 44.95 6.32
C LYS A 37 -35.72 43.63 6.68
N SER A 38 -34.95 43.04 5.76
CA SER A 38 -34.34 41.73 5.90
C SER A 38 -32.83 41.86 5.78
N PHE A 39 -32.09 41.33 6.75
CA PHE A 39 -30.62 41.35 6.77
C PHE A 39 -30.10 39.93 6.49
N CYS A 40 -29.27 39.77 5.46
CA CYS A 40 -28.58 38.50 5.20
C CYS A 40 -27.29 38.46 6.01
N ILE A 41 -27.18 37.51 6.94
CA ILE A 41 -25.98 37.32 7.78
C ILE A 41 -24.78 36.90 6.93
N GLY A 42 -24.99 36.06 5.91
CA GLY A 42 -23.94 35.59 5.01
C GLY A 42 -23.30 36.71 4.19
N CYS A 43 -24.12 37.59 3.62
CA CYS A 43 -23.66 38.71 2.80
C CYS A 43 -23.37 39.99 3.58
N LYS A 44 -23.79 40.06 4.85
CA LYS A 44 -23.75 41.27 5.71
C LYS A 44 -24.41 42.49 5.04
N LYS A 45 -25.56 42.29 4.40
CA LYS A 45 -26.26 43.28 3.57
C LYS A 45 -27.76 43.29 3.87
N TYR A 46 -28.38 44.46 3.76
CA TYR A 46 -29.83 44.64 3.88
C TYR A 46 -30.51 44.53 2.52
N PHE A 47 -31.67 43.88 2.49
CA PHE A 47 -32.48 43.66 1.31
C PHE A 47 -33.95 44.00 1.56
N CYS A 48 -34.64 44.48 0.52
CA CYS A 48 -36.10 44.51 0.53
C CYS A 48 -36.64 43.08 0.38
N ARG A 49 -37.89 42.83 0.78
CA ARG A 49 -38.47 41.47 0.78
C ARG A 49 -38.41 40.77 -0.59
N LYS A 50 -38.57 41.53 -1.68
CA LYS A 50 -38.51 40.99 -3.05
C LYS A 50 -37.10 40.52 -3.39
N ASP A 51 -36.12 41.39 -3.18
CA ASP A 51 -34.72 41.13 -3.52
C ASP A 51 -34.07 40.10 -2.59
N PHE A 52 -34.55 40.00 -1.34
CA PHE A 52 -34.13 38.95 -0.41
C PHE A 52 -34.56 37.55 -0.89
N LYS A 53 -35.83 37.40 -1.33
CA LYS A 53 -36.32 36.13 -1.90
C LYS A 53 -35.57 35.74 -3.17
N GLU A 54 -35.26 36.72 -4.01
CA GLU A 54 -34.46 36.47 -5.21
C GLU A 54 -33.03 36.05 -4.85
N HIS A 55 -32.42 36.69 -3.85
CA HIS A 55 -31.12 36.28 -3.33
C HIS A 55 -31.12 34.83 -2.80
N GLU A 56 -32.13 34.44 -2.00
CA GLU A 56 -32.27 33.05 -1.54
C GLU A 56 -32.44 32.07 -2.70
N ARG A 57 -33.24 32.44 -3.72
CA ARG A 57 -33.43 31.62 -4.92
C ARG A 57 -32.14 31.41 -5.69
N GLN A 58 -31.34 32.48 -5.86
CA GLN A 58 -30.03 32.41 -6.53
C GLN A 58 -29.06 31.52 -5.75
N LEU A 59 -29.02 31.62 -4.41
CA LEU A 59 -28.19 30.75 -3.58
C LEU A 59 -28.60 29.27 -3.69
N SER A 60 -29.90 28.97 -3.76
CA SER A 60 -30.37 27.59 -3.97
C SER A 60 -29.89 27.05 -5.32
N ILE A 61 -29.96 27.86 -6.37
CA ILE A 61 -29.52 27.48 -7.72
C ILE A 61 -28.00 27.27 -7.76
N GLU A 62 -27.24 28.15 -7.13
CA GLU A 62 -25.77 28.02 -7.02
C GLU A 62 -25.40 26.75 -6.25
N PHE A 63 -26.08 26.46 -5.14
CA PHE A 63 -25.87 25.24 -4.36
C PHE A 63 -26.14 23.97 -5.18
N ASP A 64 -27.28 23.92 -5.88
CA ASP A 64 -27.64 22.77 -6.72
C ASP A 64 -26.64 22.60 -7.89
N ASN A 65 -26.26 23.69 -8.55
CA ASN A 65 -25.41 23.64 -9.75
C ASN A 65 -23.92 23.42 -9.45
N GLU A 66 -23.41 23.94 -8.33
CA GLU A 66 -21.98 23.89 -8.01
C GLU A 66 -21.64 22.82 -6.98
N ILE A 67 -22.51 22.60 -5.99
CA ILE A 67 -22.20 21.68 -4.89
C ILE A 67 -22.82 20.31 -5.17
N VAL A 68 -24.14 20.25 -5.39
CA VAL A 68 -24.85 18.97 -5.59
C VAL A 68 -24.37 18.28 -6.85
N ARG A 69 -24.32 19.01 -7.98
CA ARG A 69 -23.82 18.44 -9.23
C ARG A 69 -22.37 17.94 -9.13
N SER A 70 -21.45 18.71 -8.55
CA SER A 70 -20.06 18.26 -8.41
C SER A 70 -19.92 17.08 -7.45
N HIS A 71 -20.75 17.01 -6.40
CA HIS A 71 -20.83 15.83 -5.54
C HIS A 71 -21.25 14.58 -6.35
N ASP A 72 -22.31 14.71 -7.15
CA ASP A 72 -22.85 13.59 -7.92
C ASP A 72 -21.89 13.15 -9.04
N GLU A 73 -21.23 14.10 -9.71
CA GLU A 73 -20.17 13.83 -10.69
C GLU A 73 -19.00 13.05 -10.07
N LEU A 74 -18.51 13.48 -8.90
CA LEU A 74 -17.44 12.76 -8.18
C LEU A 74 -17.87 11.36 -7.76
N LEU A 75 -19.11 11.21 -7.28
CA LEU A 75 -19.64 9.92 -6.87
C LEU A 75 -19.78 8.97 -8.07
N GLU A 76 -20.22 9.48 -9.23
CA GLU A 76 -20.22 8.73 -10.47
C GLU A 76 -18.81 8.32 -10.93
N GLU A 77 -17.83 9.21 -10.83
CA GLU A 77 -16.44 8.90 -11.17
C GLU A 77 -15.88 7.78 -10.29
N ILE A 78 -16.13 7.82 -8.98
CA ILE A 78 -15.74 6.76 -8.05
C ILE A 78 -16.41 5.43 -8.41
N GLN A 79 -17.72 5.43 -8.68
CA GLN A 79 -18.44 4.23 -9.10
C GLN A 79 -17.96 3.68 -10.46
N LYS A 80 -17.52 4.57 -11.38
CA LYS A 80 -16.90 4.16 -12.64
C LYS A 80 -15.54 3.51 -12.41
N LEU A 81 -14.76 3.97 -11.43
CA LEU A 81 -13.49 3.34 -11.04
C LEU A 81 -13.70 1.92 -10.50
N GLU A 82 -14.71 1.70 -9.66
CA GLU A 82 -15.07 0.36 -9.17
C GLU A 82 -15.44 -0.60 -10.31
N LYS A 83 -16.10 -0.08 -11.35
CA LYS A 83 -16.48 -0.87 -12.54
C LYS A 83 -15.34 -1.05 -13.53
N SER A 84 -14.44 -0.08 -13.64
CA SER A 84 -13.24 -0.17 -14.46
C SER A 84 -12.18 -0.99 -13.72
N ASN A 85 -12.29 -2.31 -13.81
CA ASN A 85 -11.30 -3.29 -13.33
C ASN A 85 -9.87 -3.08 -13.90
N TYR A 86 -9.60 -2.03 -14.67
CA TYR A 86 -8.35 -1.81 -15.40
C TYR A 86 -7.12 -1.64 -14.48
N LEU A 87 -7.27 -0.91 -13.37
CA LEU A 87 -6.20 -0.69 -12.39
C LEU A 87 -5.92 -1.93 -11.52
N SER A 88 -6.97 -2.68 -11.17
CA SER A 88 -6.85 -3.93 -10.41
C SER A 88 -6.24 -5.03 -11.27
N LEU A 89 -6.66 -5.17 -12.53
CA LEU A 89 -6.16 -6.18 -13.47
C LEU A 89 -4.63 -6.11 -13.66
N ASN A 90 -4.07 -4.90 -13.81
CA ASN A 90 -2.63 -4.76 -14.03
C ASN A 90 -1.77 -5.22 -12.83
N LEU A 91 -2.20 -4.91 -11.59
CA LEU A 91 -1.46 -5.34 -10.40
C LEU A 91 -1.58 -6.85 -10.17
N PHE A 92 -2.76 -7.43 -10.41
CA PHE A 92 -2.95 -8.88 -10.34
C PHE A 92 -2.11 -9.60 -11.41
N ASP A 93 -2.03 -9.08 -12.63
CA ASP A 93 -1.19 -9.62 -13.69
C ASP A 93 0.30 -9.58 -13.30
N GLN A 94 0.76 -8.51 -12.66
CA GLN A 94 2.14 -8.43 -12.15
C GLN A 94 2.43 -9.48 -11.07
N ILE A 95 1.49 -9.71 -10.14
CA ILE A 95 1.59 -10.77 -9.13
C ILE A 95 1.66 -12.14 -9.82
N GLU A 96 0.80 -12.37 -10.81
CA GLU A 96 0.73 -13.62 -11.55
C GLU A 96 2.01 -13.90 -12.35
N GLN A 97 2.55 -12.87 -13.02
CA GLN A 97 3.84 -12.94 -13.72
C GLN A 97 4.98 -13.26 -12.76
N TRP A 98 5.05 -12.57 -11.61
CA TRP A 98 6.06 -12.82 -10.59
C TRP A 98 5.98 -14.26 -10.06
N LYS A 99 4.77 -14.75 -9.78
CA LYS A 99 4.52 -16.12 -9.32
C LYS A 99 5.05 -17.14 -10.33
N ASN A 100 4.66 -16.99 -11.59
CA ASN A 100 5.06 -17.92 -12.66
C ASN A 100 6.57 -17.88 -12.93
N ALA A 101 7.18 -16.69 -12.92
CA ALA A 101 8.62 -16.55 -13.04
C ALA A 101 9.38 -17.23 -11.90
N THR A 102 8.88 -17.11 -10.66
CA THR A 102 9.49 -17.71 -9.48
C THR A 102 9.40 -19.23 -9.50
N ILE A 103 8.23 -19.79 -9.84
CA ILE A 103 8.06 -21.25 -10.03
C ILE A 103 9.05 -21.77 -11.07
N ASN A 104 9.21 -21.08 -12.20
CA ASN A 104 10.13 -21.49 -13.25
C ASN A 104 11.58 -21.47 -12.81
N LYS A 105 11.99 -20.49 -11.97
CA LYS A 105 13.35 -20.45 -11.41
C LYS A 105 13.62 -21.64 -10.48
N VAL A 106 12.66 -21.98 -9.61
CA VAL A 106 12.76 -23.14 -8.71
C VAL A 106 12.87 -24.44 -9.50
N LYS A 107 12.03 -24.63 -10.53
CA LYS A 107 12.09 -25.81 -11.41
C LYS A 107 13.46 -25.95 -12.08
N LYS A 108 13.98 -24.88 -12.69
CA LYS A 108 15.30 -24.89 -13.33
C LYS A 108 16.43 -25.21 -12.36
N ALA A 109 16.36 -24.69 -11.14
CA ALA A 109 17.35 -25.00 -10.11
C ALA A 109 17.31 -26.49 -9.73
N ALA A 110 16.13 -27.07 -9.57
CA ALA A 110 15.96 -28.49 -9.28
C ALA A 110 16.46 -29.38 -10.44
N GLU A 111 16.11 -29.05 -11.68
CA GLU A 111 16.57 -29.75 -12.88
C GLU A 111 18.10 -29.75 -13.01
N LYS A 112 18.75 -28.61 -12.71
CA LYS A 112 20.21 -28.49 -12.71
C LYS A 112 20.86 -29.43 -11.69
N VAL A 113 20.35 -29.45 -10.46
CA VAL A 113 20.87 -30.34 -9.40
C VAL A 113 20.64 -31.81 -9.74
N GLN A 114 19.50 -32.16 -10.33
CA GLN A 114 19.23 -33.53 -10.81
C GLN A 114 20.22 -33.96 -11.90
N HIS A 115 20.53 -33.05 -12.83
CA HIS A 115 21.50 -33.30 -13.89
C HIS A 115 22.90 -33.50 -13.31
N GLU A 116 23.36 -32.60 -12.45
CA GLU A 116 24.66 -32.71 -11.77
C GLU A 116 24.78 -34.01 -10.96
N LEU A 117 23.72 -34.41 -10.25
CA LEU A 117 23.68 -35.68 -9.52
C LEU A 117 23.81 -36.89 -10.48
N THR A 118 23.11 -36.85 -11.61
CA THR A 118 23.18 -37.92 -12.63
C THR A 118 24.59 -38.03 -13.19
N GLU A 119 25.23 -36.91 -13.52
CA GLU A 119 26.61 -36.90 -14.02
C GLU A 119 27.60 -37.47 -12.99
N LEU A 120 27.44 -37.12 -11.71
CA LEU A 120 28.27 -37.68 -10.63
C LEU A 120 28.10 -39.19 -10.52
N ILE A 121 26.86 -39.68 -10.57
CA ILE A 121 26.55 -41.12 -10.53
C ILE A 121 27.19 -41.84 -11.72
N GLU A 122 27.04 -41.28 -12.91
CA GLU A 122 27.58 -41.83 -14.16
C GLU A 122 29.11 -41.88 -14.16
N LYS A 123 29.75 -40.79 -13.72
CA LYS A 123 31.22 -40.72 -13.59
C LYS A 123 31.74 -41.78 -12.61
N GLN A 124 31.05 -41.98 -11.49
CA GLN A 124 31.41 -43.00 -10.52
C GLN A 124 31.26 -44.41 -11.12
N ARG A 125 30.14 -44.67 -11.82
CA ARG A 125 29.88 -45.95 -12.50
C ARG A 125 30.99 -46.28 -13.50
N ILE A 126 31.35 -45.33 -14.36
CA ILE A 126 32.44 -45.49 -15.33
C ILE A 126 33.77 -45.77 -14.63
N THR A 127 34.04 -45.10 -13.51
CA THR A 127 35.27 -45.30 -12.73
C THR A 127 35.35 -46.72 -12.17
N ILE A 128 34.24 -47.26 -11.64
CA ILE A 128 34.18 -48.63 -11.13
C ILE A 128 34.40 -49.64 -12.27
N ILE A 129 33.74 -49.45 -13.41
CA ILE A 129 33.90 -50.33 -14.59
C ILE A 129 35.37 -50.36 -15.04
N LYS A 130 36.02 -49.20 -15.15
CA LYS A 130 37.45 -49.11 -15.51
C LYS A 130 38.38 -49.80 -14.50
N GLN A 131 38.02 -49.84 -13.21
CA GLN A 131 38.79 -50.58 -12.20
C GLN A 131 38.63 -52.10 -12.33
N LEU A 132 37.52 -52.59 -12.91
CA LEU A 132 37.27 -54.02 -13.13
C LEU A 132 37.96 -54.57 -14.39
N GLU A 133 38.15 -53.74 -15.43
CA GLU A 133 38.84 -54.11 -16.67
C GLU A 133 40.22 -54.79 -16.47
N PRO A 134 41.16 -54.24 -15.67
CA PRO A 134 42.47 -54.87 -15.47
C PRO A 134 42.36 -56.20 -14.72
N ILE A 135 41.41 -56.35 -13.79
CA ILE A 135 41.15 -57.61 -13.09
C ILE A 135 40.65 -58.66 -14.09
N ALA A 136 39.71 -58.29 -14.97
CA ALA A 136 39.22 -59.19 -16.01
C ALA A 136 40.33 -59.64 -16.97
N LYS A 137 41.27 -58.74 -17.31
CA LYS A 137 42.44 -59.07 -18.13
C LYS A 137 43.38 -60.04 -17.41
N GLU A 138 43.69 -59.77 -16.14
CA GLU A 138 44.53 -60.64 -15.30
C GLU A 138 43.94 -62.05 -15.16
N ILE A 139 42.63 -62.16 -14.94
CA ILE A 139 41.92 -63.46 -14.88
C ILE A 139 42.07 -64.24 -16.19
N ARG A 140 41.96 -63.57 -17.35
CA ARG A 140 42.11 -64.24 -18.66
C ARG A 140 43.54 -64.75 -18.86
N SER A 141 44.54 -63.90 -18.61
CA SER A 141 45.95 -64.28 -18.76
C SER A 141 46.33 -65.46 -17.87
N LEU A 142 45.95 -65.43 -16.59
CA LEU A 142 46.24 -66.54 -15.65
C LEU A 142 45.56 -67.85 -16.07
N ARG A 143 44.38 -67.79 -16.70
CA ARG A 143 43.68 -68.97 -17.20
C ARG A 143 44.33 -69.52 -18.48
N GLU A 144 44.80 -68.65 -19.37
CA GLU A 144 45.50 -69.03 -20.60
C GLU A 144 46.89 -69.63 -20.31
N GLU A 145 47.57 -69.13 -19.29
CA GLU A 145 48.90 -69.60 -18.88
C GLU A 145 48.85 -70.88 -18.03
N GLU A 146 47.66 -71.32 -17.60
CA GLU A 146 47.42 -72.49 -16.71
C GLU A 146 48.24 -72.51 -15.40
N ASN A 147 48.85 -71.39 -15.02
CA ASN A 147 49.78 -71.27 -13.89
C ASN A 147 49.17 -70.54 -12.69
N ILE A 148 47.97 -70.93 -12.29
CA ILE A 148 47.28 -70.30 -11.17
C ILE A 148 47.86 -70.82 -9.85
N VAL A 149 48.35 -69.92 -8.99
CA VAL A 149 48.79 -70.24 -7.62
C VAL A 149 47.92 -69.52 -6.57
N GLU A 150 47.98 -69.97 -5.32
CA GLU A 150 47.15 -69.46 -4.20
C GLU A 150 47.31 -67.96 -4.01
N ASN A 151 48.54 -67.44 -4.15
CA ASN A 151 48.83 -66.01 -4.05
C ASN A 151 48.09 -65.17 -5.10
N ASP A 152 47.87 -65.68 -6.32
CA ASP A 152 47.11 -64.97 -7.35
C ASP A 152 45.62 -64.91 -6.99
N ILE A 153 45.09 -66.01 -6.45
CA ILE A 153 43.70 -66.08 -5.97
C ILE A 153 43.47 -65.08 -4.84
N ASP A 154 44.36 -65.03 -3.85
CA ASP A 154 44.24 -64.10 -2.73
C ASP A 154 44.39 -62.64 -3.16
N ARG A 155 45.33 -62.34 -4.07
CA ARG A 155 45.49 -61.00 -4.66
C ARG A 155 44.23 -60.55 -5.40
N LEU A 156 43.67 -61.40 -6.27
CA LEU A 156 42.44 -61.09 -7.01
C LEU A 156 41.24 -60.92 -6.08
N ARG A 157 41.13 -61.76 -5.04
CA ARG A 157 40.08 -61.66 -4.02
C ARG A 157 40.16 -60.32 -3.28
N GLN A 158 41.35 -59.86 -2.92
CA GLN A 158 41.55 -58.55 -2.30
C GLN A 158 41.09 -57.41 -3.23
N LYS A 159 41.55 -57.40 -4.49
CA LYS A 159 41.15 -56.38 -5.49
C LYS A 159 39.63 -56.34 -5.70
N ILE A 160 38.98 -57.50 -5.78
CA ILE A 160 37.52 -57.60 -5.92
C ILE A 160 36.82 -57.06 -4.67
N ASN A 161 37.28 -57.41 -3.48
CA ASN A 161 36.71 -56.92 -2.21
C ASN A 161 36.80 -55.40 -2.09
N GLU A 162 37.92 -54.79 -2.49
CA GLU A 162 38.08 -53.33 -2.49
C GLU A 162 37.05 -52.64 -3.40
N ILE A 163 36.83 -53.17 -4.61
CA ILE A 163 35.83 -52.62 -5.52
C ILE A 163 34.42 -52.82 -4.97
N GLN A 164 34.13 -53.97 -4.37
CA GLN A 164 32.84 -54.22 -3.72
C GLN A 164 32.59 -53.24 -2.56
N GLN A 165 33.60 -52.91 -1.77
CA GLN A 165 33.48 -51.91 -0.70
C GLN A 165 33.21 -50.51 -1.27
N LYS A 166 33.92 -50.09 -2.32
CA LYS A 166 33.66 -48.81 -3.01
C LYS A 166 32.24 -48.73 -3.57
N LEU A 167 31.73 -49.82 -4.15
CA LEU A 167 30.37 -49.90 -4.65
C LEU A 167 29.33 -49.80 -3.52
N LYS A 168 29.60 -50.45 -2.37
CA LYS A 168 28.74 -50.38 -1.18
C LYS A 168 28.70 -48.98 -0.58
N GLN A 169 29.83 -48.29 -0.49
CA GLN A 169 29.90 -46.92 0.00
C GLN A 169 29.10 -45.96 -0.88
N PHE A 170 29.18 -46.14 -2.20
CA PHE A 170 28.44 -45.31 -3.15
C PHE A 170 26.93 -45.57 -3.16
N THR A 171 26.51 -46.82 -2.94
CA THR A 171 25.09 -47.21 -2.90
C THR A 171 24.43 -46.93 -1.53
N GLN A 172 25.22 -46.63 -0.50
CA GLN A 172 24.71 -46.14 0.78
C GLN A 172 24.35 -44.65 0.71
N LYS A 173 23.31 -44.28 1.46
CA LYS A 173 22.55 -43.01 1.40
C LYS A 173 23.33 -41.69 1.58
N ASP A 174 24.63 -41.74 1.86
CA ASP A 174 25.35 -40.61 2.47
C ASP A 174 26.41 -39.95 1.58
N THR A 175 26.72 -40.47 0.40
CA THR A 175 27.81 -39.88 -0.42
C THR A 175 27.45 -38.55 -1.09
N ASN A 176 26.17 -38.31 -1.41
CA ASN A 176 25.72 -37.08 -2.05
C ASN A 176 24.61 -36.43 -1.23
N LYS A 177 24.99 -35.60 -0.24
CA LYS A 177 24.04 -34.82 0.55
C LYS A 177 23.57 -33.62 -0.29
N ILE A 178 22.30 -33.62 -0.66
CA ILE A 178 21.68 -32.44 -1.28
C ILE A 178 21.59 -31.36 -0.18
N ILE A 179 22.25 -30.22 -0.40
CA ILE A 179 22.09 -29.05 0.45
C ILE A 179 20.96 -28.22 -0.15
N THR A 180 19.82 -28.20 0.53
CA THR A 180 18.68 -27.35 0.19
C THR A 180 18.52 -26.27 1.25
N VAL A 181 18.20 -25.05 0.84
CA VAL A 181 17.58 -24.07 1.74
C VAL A 181 16.19 -24.58 2.07
N ASN A 182 15.82 -24.63 3.35
CA ASN A 182 14.46 -25.05 3.69
C ASN A 182 13.49 -23.96 3.23
N ASN A 183 12.33 -24.36 2.69
CA ASN A 183 11.31 -23.43 2.22
C ASN A 183 10.85 -22.48 3.34
N ASP A 184 10.89 -22.94 4.59
CA ASP A 184 10.52 -22.17 5.79
C ASP A 184 11.57 -21.11 6.18
N GLU A 185 12.80 -21.19 5.64
CA GLU A 185 13.84 -20.18 5.85
C GLU A 185 13.68 -18.97 4.92
N ILE A 186 12.85 -19.10 3.88
CA ILE A 186 12.59 -18.04 2.92
C ILE A 186 11.43 -17.18 3.44
N ASP A 187 11.73 -15.93 3.82
CA ASP A 187 10.69 -14.94 4.13
C ASP A 187 10.03 -14.44 2.84
N TRP A 188 9.02 -15.16 2.38
CA TRP A 188 8.24 -14.85 1.18
C TRP A 188 7.59 -13.46 1.22
N ASN A 189 7.26 -12.95 2.41
CA ASN A 189 6.62 -11.64 2.58
C ASN A 189 7.58 -10.48 2.30
N ARG A 190 8.90 -10.74 2.26
CA ARG A 190 9.90 -9.76 1.82
C ARG A 190 10.12 -9.77 0.31
N LEU A 191 9.73 -10.85 -0.36
CA LEU A 191 9.95 -11.01 -1.81
C LEU A 191 8.86 -10.36 -2.64
N ILE A 192 7.63 -10.28 -2.11
CA ILE A 192 6.50 -9.59 -2.73
C ILE A 192 5.61 -8.95 -1.65
N TYR A 193 5.36 -7.65 -1.76
CA TYR A 193 4.49 -6.92 -0.83
C TYR A 193 3.86 -5.71 -1.51
N ILE A 194 2.72 -5.26 -0.97
CA ILE A 194 2.05 -4.04 -1.42
C ILE A 194 2.57 -2.88 -0.58
N ARG A 195 3.06 -1.83 -1.25
CA ARG A 195 3.40 -0.56 -0.61
C ARG A 195 2.36 0.48 -0.96
N GLN A 196 1.62 0.96 0.03
CA GLN A 196 0.82 2.17 -0.15
C GLN A 196 1.77 3.38 -0.10
N GLN A 197 1.73 4.22 -1.14
CA GLN A 197 2.30 5.55 -1.03
C GLN A 197 1.26 6.41 -0.30
N GLU A 198 1.60 6.88 0.90
CA GLU A 198 0.79 7.87 1.61
C GLU A 198 0.76 9.16 0.77
N GLN A 199 -0.33 9.39 0.05
CA GLN A 199 -0.65 10.72 -0.44
C GLN A 199 -1.25 11.49 0.74
N ASN A 200 -0.64 12.64 1.06
CA ASN A 200 -1.02 13.58 2.12
C ASN A 200 -2.51 13.99 2.07
N CYS A 201 -3.41 13.13 2.52
CA CYS A 201 -4.85 13.42 2.63
C CYS A 201 -5.19 14.14 3.96
N GLU A 202 -4.22 14.19 4.89
CA GLU A 202 -4.37 14.77 6.22
C GLU A 202 -4.47 16.31 6.21
N TYR A 203 -3.93 16.96 5.17
CA TYR A 203 -4.00 18.43 5.03
C TYR A 203 -5.41 18.92 4.66
N ILE A 204 -6.18 18.11 3.92
CA ILE A 204 -7.53 18.45 3.47
C ILE A 204 -8.50 18.35 4.64
N THR A 205 -8.44 17.26 5.41
CA THR A 205 -9.34 16.99 6.56
C THR A 205 -9.18 18.00 7.70
N LEU A 206 -7.96 18.44 8.02
CA LEU A 206 -7.73 19.45 9.07
C LEU A 206 -8.24 20.85 8.69
N LYS A 207 -8.17 21.22 7.40
CA LYS A 207 -8.63 22.52 6.91
C LYS A 207 -10.16 22.65 6.98
N TYR A 208 -10.90 21.65 6.48
CA TYR A 208 -12.36 21.66 6.53
C TYR A 208 -12.90 21.59 7.96
N ARG A 209 -12.25 20.84 8.85
CA ARG A 209 -12.66 20.74 10.27
C ARG A 209 -12.52 22.07 11.01
N LYS A 210 -11.46 22.85 10.74
CA LYS A 210 -11.29 24.21 11.28
C LYS A 210 -12.35 25.18 10.78
N GLU A 211 -12.70 25.14 9.49
CA GLU A 211 -13.69 26.05 8.91
C GLU A 211 -15.12 25.76 9.40
N ILE A 212 -15.48 24.49 9.54
CA ILE A 212 -16.79 24.08 10.11
C ILE A 212 -16.90 24.50 11.58
N LEU A 213 -15.87 24.24 12.40
CA LEU A 213 -15.86 24.64 13.81
C LEU A 213 -15.91 26.16 13.99
N GLN A 214 -15.23 26.94 13.13
CA GLN A 214 -15.34 28.40 13.15
C GLN A 214 -16.74 28.91 12.79
N ARG A 215 -17.44 28.26 11.85
CA ARG A 215 -18.82 28.63 11.49
C ARG A 215 -19.80 28.31 12.62
N ILE A 216 -19.64 27.16 13.27
CA ILE A 216 -20.46 26.77 14.44
C ILE A 216 -20.22 27.73 15.62
N CYS A 217 -18.97 28.07 15.94
CA CYS A 217 -18.65 29.02 17.02
C CYS A 217 -19.25 30.42 16.77
N ARG A 218 -19.28 30.88 15.51
CA ARG A 218 -19.91 32.16 15.14
C ARG A 218 -21.44 32.12 15.25
N MET A 219 -22.08 31.00 14.95
CA MET A 219 -23.54 30.85 15.14
C MET A 219 -23.93 30.85 16.62
N LEU A 220 -23.15 30.18 17.48
CA LEU A 220 -23.42 30.13 18.92
C LEU A 220 -23.25 31.50 19.61
N PHE A 221 -22.33 32.35 19.13
CA PHE A 221 -22.13 33.71 19.66
C PHE A 221 -23.29 34.67 19.31
N VAL A 222 -23.99 34.45 18.19
CA VAL A 222 -25.13 35.27 17.77
C VAL A 222 -26.40 34.91 18.54
N ILE A 223 -26.59 33.64 18.90
CA ILE A 223 -27.76 33.19 19.67
C ILE A 223 -27.71 33.71 21.12
N GLN A 224 -26.52 33.90 21.71
CA GLN A 224 -26.40 34.47 23.05
C GLN A 224 -26.65 35.99 23.14
N GLY A 225 -26.79 36.69 22.00
CA GLY A 225 -27.12 38.12 21.94
C GLY A 225 -28.62 38.45 21.76
N CYS A 226 -29.48 37.43 21.64
CA CYS A 226 -30.92 37.59 21.37
C CYS A 226 -31.78 37.00 22.49
N GLY A 227 -31.48 37.34 23.75
CA GLY A 227 -32.26 36.95 24.92
C GLY A 227 -32.41 38.08 25.93
N ARG A 228 -33.67 38.47 26.20
CA ARG A 228 -34.19 39.51 27.12
C ARG A 228 -34.20 40.91 26.51
N LYS A 229 -35.33 41.61 26.45
CA LYS A 229 -36.35 41.75 27.50
C LYS A 229 -37.75 41.89 26.90
N GLU A 230 -38.71 41.15 27.45
CA GLU A 230 -40.09 41.62 27.66
C GLU A 230 -40.09 42.82 28.60
#